data_AF-A0A956V6N3-F1
#
_entry.id   AF-A0A956V6N3-F1
#
_cell.length_a   1.000
_cell.length_b   1.000
_cell.length_c   1.000
_cell.angle_alpha   90.00
_cell.angle_beta   90.00
_cell.angle_gamma   90.00
#
_symmetry.space_group_name_H-M   'P 1'
#
loop_
_entity.id
_entity.type
_entity.pdbx_description
1 polymer ?
#
loop_
_entity_poly.entity_id
_entity_poly.type
_entity_poly.pdbx_seq_one_letter_code
_entity_poly.pdbx_strand_id
1 'polypeptide(L)'
;MKHLALFIWLALSFALAQSNPENLADNAVTEWQAQKAPTMTELAGLSTDQVCMELPKLLYAAPEGLDVNLNDRKELELPEGSPDTILRYSYPASQPGDIVGTVRVTLNQEEGEDWHVSSIRYFPELGSDPLRSWLTSPIGAIVFTLFSALMIYLSLRKSLFRSWLSEAWKHIVEHKRTVIFSIILLYGLFALGYFSGTSLSQPCGDLLGSLVQQSIEQLGVADAANSGNALGLSAAIFYQNFTFGAFFTTYVPALFFGIPAYLFNGSRFFALALLFGYSGLGSFLHALLAIILFIIELMAYIIVTAGGGMLLVTIVRGGFKAFRLAYRKLALMLPVALLLLIIGAWYETLIILIPALFAGTP
;
A
#
# COMPACT_ATOMS: atom_id res chain seq x y z
N MET A 1 43.04 32.68 -33.15
CA MET A 1 41.67 32.56 -33.71
C MET A 1 41.19 31.11 -33.85
N LYS A 2 41.94 30.18 -34.45
CA LYS A 2 41.50 28.76 -34.60
C LYS A 2 41.30 28.02 -33.26
N HIS A 3 42.11 28.30 -32.25
CA HIS A 3 41.96 27.70 -30.91
C HIS A 3 40.81 28.29 -30.07
N LEU A 4 40.39 29.52 -30.36
CA LEU A 4 39.26 30.16 -29.69
C LEU A 4 37.93 29.58 -30.19
N ALA A 5 37.83 29.30 -31.50
CA ALA A 5 36.68 28.64 -32.09
C ALA A 5 36.50 27.20 -31.59
N LEU A 6 37.60 26.46 -31.36
CA LEU A 6 37.57 25.09 -30.83
C LEU A 6 37.10 25.05 -29.36
N PHE A 7 37.55 26.01 -28.54
CA PHE A 7 37.12 26.13 -27.14
C PHE A 7 35.66 26.57 -27.02
N ILE A 8 35.19 27.47 -27.89
CA ILE A 8 33.78 27.88 -27.95
C ILE A 8 32.90 26.70 -28.42
N TRP A 9 33.37 25.87 -29.36
CA TRP A 9 32.64 24.67 -29.79
C TRP A 9 32.59 23.60 -28.70
N LEU A 10 33.69 23.35 -27.99
CA LEU A 10 33.72 22.42 -26.84
C LEU A 10 32.90 22.92 -25.64
N ALA A 11 32.90 24.22 -25.38
CA ALA A 11 32.08 24.85 -24.35
C ALA A 11 30.58 24.87 -24.73
N LEU A 12 30.24 25.07 -26.01
CA LEU A 12 28.86 24.91 -26.49
C LEU A 12 28.41 23.43 -26.47
N SER A 13 29.32 22.49 -26.69
CA SER A 13 29.02 21.05 -26.60
C SER A 13 28.77 20.60 -25.16
N PHE A 14 29.49 21.19 -24.19
CA PHE A 14 29.26 20.95 -22.75
C PHE A 14 28.03 21.70 -22.21
N ALA A 15 27.72 22.88 -22.75
CA ALA A 15 26.52 23.64 -22.36
C ALA A 15 25.21 23.07 -22.97
N LEU A 16 25.30 22.32 -24.07
CA LEU A 16 24.16 21.60 -24.69
C LEU A 16 23.97 20.18 -24.14
N ALA A 17 24.84 19.73 -23.23
CA ALA A 17 24.63 18.53 -22.43
C ALA A 17 23.81 18.83 -21.16
N GLN A 18 23.05 19.93 -21.16
CA GLN A 18 21.86 20.05 -20.33
C GLN A 18 20.95 18.90 -20.77
N SER A 19 20.94 17.81 -20.01
CA SER A 19 20.27 16.56 -20.37
C SER A 19 18.79 16.85 -20.61
N ASN A 20 18.37 16.87 -21.88
CA ASN A 20 16.95 16.97 -22.23
C ASN A 20 16.22 15.86 -21.43
N PRO A 21 15.29 16.21 -20.52
CA PRO A 21 14.61 15.25 -19.65
C PRO A 21 13.99 14.10 -20.44
N GLU A 22 13.50 14.38 -21.64
CA GLU A 22 12.95 13.36 -22.54
C GLU A 22 13.98 12.31 -22.98
N ASN A 23 15.17 12.76 -23.41
CA ASN A 23 16.25 11.85 -23.81
C ASN A 23 16.78 11.07 -22.61
N LEU A 24 16.82 11.69 -21.44
CA LEU A 24 17.18 11.02 -20.19
C LEU A 24 16.19 9.90 -19.88
N ALA A 25 14.88 10.15 -20.01
CA ALA A 25 13.85 9.15 -19.78
C ALA A 25 13.93 7.98 -20.79
N ASP A 26 14.15 8.27 -22.08
CA ASP A 26 14.27 7.23 -23.11
C ASP A 26 15.49 6.31 -22.89
N ASN A 27 16.63 6.92 -22.56
CA ASN A 27 17.85 6.20 -22.22
C ASN A 27 17.63 5.34 -20.97
N ALA A 28 16.95 5.88 -19.97
CA ALA A 28 16.64 5.18 -18.73
C ALA A 28 15.81 3.90 -18.98
N VAL A 29 14.77 3.98 -19.82
CA VAL A 29 13.96 2.80 -20.19
C VAL A 29 14.83 1.75 -20.89
N THR A 30 15.69 2.17 -21.81
CA THR A 30 16.57 1.27 -22.56
C THR A 30 17.57 0.57 -21.65
N GLU A 31 18.21 1.32 -20.73
CA GLU A 31 19.14 0.78 -19.75
C GLU A 31 18.45 -0.20 -18.78
N TRP A 32 17.25 0.16 -18.32
CA TRP A 32 16.44 -0.67 -17.44
C TRP A 32 16.01 -1.98 -18.10
N GLN A 33 15.61 -1.96 -19.38
CA GLN A 33 15.31 -3.19 -20.14
C GLN A 33 16.54 -4.07 -20.34
N ALA A 34 17.73 -3.47 -20.49
CA ALA A 34 18.99 -4.20 -20.65
C ALA A 34 19.54 -4.74 -19.32
N GLN A 35 19.04 -4.24 -18.18
CA GLN A 35 19.52 -4.63 -16.87
C GLN A 35 19.10 -6.06 -16.52
N LYS A 36 20.07 -6.88 -16.10
CA LYS A 36 19.79 -8.21 -15.56
C LYS A 36 19.50 -8.12 -14.07
N ALA A 37 18.44 -8.80 -13.64
CA ALA A 37 18.14 -8.95 -12.22
C ALA A 37 19.29 -9.69 -11.50
N PRO A 38 19.70 -9.24 -10.31
CA PRO A 38 20.73 -9.93 -9.54
C PRO A 38 20.23 -11.31 -9.11
N THR A 39 21.14 -12.28 -9.09
CA THR A 39 20.85 -13.64 -8.63
C THR A 39 20.83 -13.72 -7.10
N MET A 40 20.10 -14.69 -6.55
CA MET A 40 20.06 -14.91 -5.08
C MET A 40 21.44 -15.21 -4.49
N THR A 41 22.35 -15.81 -5.27
CA THR A 41 23.73 -16.07 -4.85
C THR A 41 24.56 -14.79 -4.76
N GLU A 42 24.36 -13.84 -5.68
CA GLU A 42 25.01 -12.53 -5.63
C GLU A 42 24.52 -11.73 -4.42
N LEU A 43 23.21 -11.76 -4.13
CA LEU A 43 22.64 -11.07 -2.97
C LEU A 43 23.10 -11.68 -1.63
N ALA A 44 23.31 -13.00 -1.56
CA ALA A 44 23.70 -13.68 -0.32
C ALA A 44 25.09 -13.27 0.21
N GLY A 45 25.96 -12.71 -0.64
CA GLY A 45 27.30 -12.25 -0.27
C GLY A 45 27.37 -10.78 0.16
N LEU A 46 26.27 -10.04 0.07
CA LEU A 46 26.23 -8.59 0.32
C LEU A 46 25.91 -8.26 1.78
N SER A 47 26.34 -7.08 2.22
CA SER A 47 25.87 -6.51 3.50
C SER A 47 24.39 -6.12 3.40
N THR A 48 23.71 -5.95 4.54
CA THR A 48 22.30 -5.55 4.56
C THR A 48 22.03 -4.28 3.73
N ASP A 49 22.88 -3.26 3.85
CA ASP A 49 22.73 -2.01 3.09
C ASP A 49 22.89 -2.23 1.59
N GLN A 50 23.87 -3.05 1.19
CA GLN A 50 24.09 -3.40 -0.21
C GLN A 50 22.91 -4.24 -0.76
N VAL A 51 22.37 -5.16 0.04
CA VAL A 51 21.15 -5.89 -0.33
C VAL A 51 20.00 -4.91 -0.57
N CYS A 52 19.80 -3.92 0.30
CA CYS A 52 18.75 -2.91 0.14
C CYS A 52 18.94 -2.04 -1.11
N MET A 53 20.18 -1.76 -1.52
CA MET A 53 20.46 -1.04 -2.78
C MET A 53 20.21 -1.90 -4.03
N GLU A 54 20.46 -3.20 -3.96
CA GLU A 54 20.32 -4.12 -5.09
C GLU A 54 18.90 -4.71 -5.22
N LEU A 55 18.13 -4.76 -4.13
CA LEU A 55 16.78 -5.35 -4.13
C LEU A 55 15.78 -4.68 -5.11
N PRO A 56 15.77 -3.35 -5.30
CA PRO A 56 14.93 -2.72 -6.33
C PRO A 56 15.18 -3.30 -7.73
N LYS A 57 16.42 -3.63 -8.07
CA LYS A 57 16.77 -4.19 -9.40
C LYS A 57 16.21 -5.59 -9.59
N LEU A 58 15.97 -6.33 -8.50
CA LEU A 58 15.28 -7.62 -8.54
C LEU A 58 13.77 -7.44 -8.61
N LEU A 59 13.21 -6.58 -7.74
CA LEU A 59 11.76 -6.39 -7.61
C LEU A 59 11.13 -5.67 -8.79
N TYR A 60 11.89 -4.78 -9.44
CA TYR A 60 11.43 -3.96 -10.56
C TYR A 60 12.15 -4.29 -11.86
N ALA A 61 12.75 -5.48 -11.98
CA ALA A 61 13.35 -5.93 -13.23
C ALA A 61 12.32 -5.89 -14.37
N ALA A 62 12.77 -5.54 -15.59
CA ALA A 62 11.92 -5.62 -16.76
C ALA A 62 11.45 -7.08 -16.98
N PRO A 63 10.15 -7.33 -17.13
CA PRO A 63 9.65 -8.65 -17.48
C PRO A 63 10.29 -9.17 -18.77
N GLU A 64 10.54 -10.48 -18.83
CA GLU A 64 11.06 -11.09 -20.05
C GLU A 64 10.10 -10.89 -21.23
N GLY A 65 10.66 -10.40 -22.35
CA GLY A 65 9.92 -10.14 -23.58
C GLY A 65 9.12 -8.84 -23.60
N LEU A 66 9.27 -7.94 -22.61
CA LEU A 66 8.61 -6.63 -22.62
C LEU A 66 9.13 -5.77 -23.80
N ASP A 67 8.24 -5.42 -24.71
CA ASP A 67 8.48 -4.46 -25.80
C ASP A 67 7.90 -3.10 -25.42
N VAL A 68 8.72 -2.05 -25.43
CA VAL A 68 8.34 -0.70 -25.02
C VAL A 68 8.44 0.24 -26.22
N ASN A 69 7.35 0.92 -26.53
CA ASN A 69 7.31 1.87 -27.63
C ASN A 69 7.82 3.25 -27.19
N LEU A 70 9.12 3.48 -27.37
CA LEU A 70 9.76 4.77 -27.07
C LEU A 70 9.23 5.94 -27.93
N ASN A 71 8.61 5.66 -29.08
CA ASN A 71 8.11 6.69 -30.00
C ASN A 71 6.75 7.27 -29.59
N ASP A 72 6.01 6.63 -28.68
CA ASP A 72 4.71 7.11 -28.17
C ASP A 72 4.82 7.54 -26.70
N ARG A 73 5.93 8.23 -26.36
CA ARG A 73 6.13 8.85 -25.04
C ARG A 73 5.07 9.92 -24.80
N LYS A 74 4.45 9.88 -23.62
CA LYS A 74 3.53 10.91 -23.14
C LYS A 74 3.96 11.42 -21.77
N GLU A 75 4.10 12.72 -21.65
CA GLU A 75 4.23 13.37 -20.34
C GLU A 75 2.90 13.25 -19.59
N LEU A 76 2.97 12.85 -18.33
CA LEU A 76 1.81 12.72 -17.45
C LEU A 76 1.66 14.01 -16.65
N GLU A 77 0.48 14.61 -16.72
CA GLU A 77 0.12 15.73 -15.86
C GLU A 77 0.18 15.30 -14.39
N LEU A 78 0.99 16.01 -13.61
CA LEU A 78 1.08 15.82 -12.17
C LEU A 78 -0.03 16.62 -11.46
N PRO A 79 -0.45 16.22 -10.25
CA PRO A 79 -1.43 16.96 -9.46
C PRO A 79 -1.03 18.43 -9.28
N GLU A 80 -2.03 19.31 -9.27
CA GLU A 80 -1.85 20.76 -9.06
C GLU A 80 -1.13 21.02 -7.71
N GLY A 81 -0.02 21.77 -7.75
CA GLY A 81 0.85 21.99 -6.59
C GLY A 81 2.03 21.01 -6.47
N SER A 82 2.23 20.12 -7.43
CA SER A 82 3.46 19.32 -7.52
C SER A 82 4.66 20.25 -7.79
N PRO A 83 5.84 19.98 -7.20
CA PRO A 83 7.04 20.76 -7.50
C PRO A 83 7.38 20.69 -8.99
N ASP A 84 7.73 21.83 -9.59
CA ASP A 84 8.24 21.91 -10.98
C ASP A 84 9.54 21.10 -11.19
N THR A 85 10.11 20.60 -10.10
CA THR A 85 11.29 19.74 -10.07
C THR A 85 10.98 18.26 -10.31
N ILE A 86 9.74 17.88 -10.61
CA ILE A 86 9.35 16.49 -10.90
C ILE A 86 8.72 16.42 -12.29
N LEU A 87 9.23 15.52 -13.13
CA LEU A 87 8.65 15.18 -14.43
C LEU A 87 8.30 13.71 -14.48
N ARG A 88 7.21 13.36 -15.16
CA ARG A 88 6.77 11.97 -15.29
C ARG A 88 6.41 11.67 -16.74
N TYR A 89 7.08 10.67 -17.29
CA TYR A 89 6.81 10.16 -18.64
C TYR A 89 6.19 8.78 -18.59
N SER A 90 5.37 8.48 -19.60
CA SER A 90 4.71 7.20 -19.79
C SER A 90 4.96 6.68 -21.21
N TYR A 91 5.18 5.38 -21.31
CA TYR A 91 5.48 4.67 -22.54
C TYR A 91 4.56 3.46 -22.65
N PRO A 92 3.80 3.31 -23.75
CA PRO A 92 3.07 2.08 -24.01
C PRO A 92 4.03 0.90 -24.10
N ALA A 93 3.66 -0.20 -23.47
CA ALA A 93 4.45 -1.42 -23.48
C ALA A 93 3.56 -2.64 -23.67
N SER A 94 4.09 -3.65 -24.33
CA SER A 94 3.40 -4.92 -24.58
C SER A 94 4.28 -6.08 -24.18
N GLN A 95 3.66 -7.13 -23.65
CA GLN A 95 4.32 -8.37 -23.28
C GLN A 95 3.71 -9.53 -24.07
N PRO A 96 4.46 -10.62 -24.35
CA PRO A 96 3.92 -11.83 -24.95
C PRO A 96 2.62 -12.30 -24.27
N GLY A 97 1.60 -12.59 -25.08
CA GLY A 97 0.26 -12.98 -24.60
C GLY A 97 -0.76 -11.83 -24.54
N ASP A 98 -0.59 -10.78 -25.37
CA ASP A 98 -1.48 -9.62 -25.49
C ASP A 98 -1.67 -8.83 -24.18
N ILE A 99 -0.71 -8.92 -23.27
CA ILE A 99 -0.72 -8.12 -22.04
C ILE A 99 -0.17 -6.74 -22.41
N VAL A 100 -1.04 -5.75 -22.41
CA VAL A 100 -0.69 -4.34 -22.57
C VAL A 100 -0.41 -3.70 -21.22
N GLY A 101 0.42 -2.68 -21.20
CA GLY A 101 0.73 -1.91 -20.01
C GLY A 101 1.44 -0.61 -20.33
N THR A 102 1.90 0.06 -19.29
CA THR A 102 2.61 1.32 -19.40
C THR A 102 3.89 1.26 -18.58
N VAL A 103 5.03 1.60 -19.17
CA VAL A 103 6.24 1.92 -18.43
C VAL A 103 6.17 3.38 -18.02
N ARG A 104 6.38 3.69 -16.75
CA ARG A 104 6.46 5.06 -16.25
C ARG A 104 7.84 5.37 -15.74
N VAL A 105 8.35 6.53 -16.12
CA VAL A 105 9.63 7.08 -15.68
C VAL A 105 9.34 8.36 -14.91
N THR A 106 9.84 8.47 -13.69
CA THR A 106 9.82 9.72 -12.93
C THR A 106 11.24 10.28 -12.88
N LEU A 107 11.37 11.55 -13.20
CA LEU A 107 12.60 12.32 -13.10
C LEU A 107 12.43 13.35 -12.00
N ASN A 108 13.49 13.52 -11.20
CA ASN A 108 13.56 14.57 -10.21
C ASN A 108 14.73 15.49 -10.51
N GLN A 109 14.61 16.74 -10.09
CA GLN A 109 15.67 17.73 -10.09
C GLN A 109 15.87 18.25 -8.66
N GLU A 110 17.03 18.02 -8.06
CA GLU A 110 17.37 18.69 -6.80
C GLU A 110 17.83 20.13 -7.08
N GLU A 111 17.64 21.06 -6.13
CA GLU A 111 17.97 22.48 -6.33
C GLU A 111 19.44 22.65 -6.75
N GLY A 112 19.65 23.04 -8.01
CA GLY A 112 20.98 23.27 -8.58
C GLY A 112 21.64 22.04 -9.22
N GLU A 113 20.96 20.90 -9.28
CA GLU A 113 21.44 19.69 -9.96
C GLU A 113 20.76 19.46 -11.32
N ASP A 114 21.37 18.61 -12.15
CA ASP A 114 20.77 18.13 -13.40
C ASP A 114 19.63 17.14 -13.11
N TRP A 115 18.72 16.99 -14.08
CA TRP A 115 17.67 15.96 -14.00
C TRP A 115 18.28 14.58 -13.83
N HIS A 116 17.74 13.80 -12.90
CA HIS A 116 18.09 12.41 -12.69
C HIS A 116 16.85 11.53 -12.62
N VAL A 117 17.03 10.25 -12.97
CA VAL A 117 15.94 9.28 -12.94
C VAL A 117 15.71 8.84 -11.51
N SER A 118 14.53 9.17 -10.97
CA SER A 118 14.15 8.78 -9.61
C SER A 118 13.48 7.41 -9.57
N SER A 119 12.73 7.03 -10.61
CA SER A 119 12.15 5.68 -10.72
C SER A 119 11.77 5.31 -12.15
N ILE A 120 11.85 4.00 -12.45
CA ILE A 120 11.37 3.39 -13.71
C ILE A 120 10.61 2.12 -13.34
N ARG A 121 9.37 1.98 -13.80
CA ARG A 121 8.55 0.80 -13.51
C ARG A 121 7.56 0.47 -14.62
N TYR A 122 7.31 -0.82 -14.80
CA TYR A 122 6.22 -1.33 -15.64
C TYR A 122 4.94 -1.52 -14.83
N PHE A 123 3.85 -0.98 -15.36
CA PHE A 123 2.50 -1.14 -14.85
C PHE A 123 1.72 -1.95 -15.89
N PRO A 124 1.53 -3.26 -15.69
CA PRO A 124 0.62 -4.01 -16.54
C PRO A 124 -0.77 -3.39 -16.40
N GLU A 125 -1.48 -3.23 -17.52
CA GLU A 125 -2.87 -2.79 -17.52
C GLU A 125 -3.73 -3.99 -17.08
N LEU A 126 -3.58 -4.37 -15.81
CA LEU A 126 -4.51 -5.25 -15.12
C LEU A 126 -5.82 -4.46 -15.09
N GLY A 127 -6.80 -4.89 -15.90
CA GLY A 127 -8.04 -4.16 -16.11
C GLY A 127 -8.53 -3.48 -14.84
N SER A 128 -8.77 -2.16 -14.92
CA SER A 128 -9.19 -1.33 -13.79
C SER A 128 -10.25 -2.07 -12.98
N ASP A 129 -10.04 -2.31 -11.68
CA ASP A 129 -11.04 -3.01 -10.84
C ASP A 129 -12.40 -2.31 -11.02
N PRO A 130 -13.35 -2.92 -11.75
CA PRO A 130 -14.58 -2.25 -12.15
C PRO A 130 -15.41 -1.88 -10.92
N LEU A 131 -15.27 -2.66 -9.84
CA LEU A 131 -15.98 -2.42 -8.60
C LEU A 131 -15.41 -1.20 -7.88
N ARG A 132 -14.08 -1.05 -7.88
CA ARG A 132 -13.43 0.10 -7.26
C ARG A 132 -13.73 1.40 -7.99
N SER A 133 -13.62 1.41 -9.31
CA SER A 133 -13.97 2.58 -10.14
C SER A 133 -15.45 2.97 -9.98
N TRP A 134 -16.34 1.98 -9.83
CA TRP A 134 -17.74 2.22 -9.51
C TRP A 134 -17.95 2.76 -8.09
N LEU A 135 -17.23 2.25 -7.08
CA LEU A 135 -17.34 2.71 -5.69
C LEU A 135 -16.91 4.17 -5.52
N THR A 136 -15.91 4.62 -6.29
CA THR A 136 -15.48 6.02 -6.31
C THR A 136 -16.41 6.95 -7.10
N SER A 137 -17.38 6.39 -7.85
CA SER A 137 -18.41 7.20 -8.52
C SER A 137 -19.37 7.85 -7.50
N PRO A 138 -20.07 8.94 -7.86
CA PRO A 138 -21.06 9.56 -6.97
C PRO A 138 -22.14 8.59 -6.47
N ILE A 139 -22.56 7.64 -7.32
CA ILE A 139 -23.56 6.63 -6.97
C ILE A 139 -22.97 5.62 -5.98
N GLY A 140 -21.76 5.12 -6.25
CA GLY A 140 -21.06 4.19 -5.36
C GLY A 140 -20.82 4.79 -3.97
N ALA A 141 -20.42 6.06 -3.92
CA ALA A 141 -20.25 6.84 -2.71
C ALA A 141 -21.54 6.97 -1.88
N ILE A 142 -22.68 7.25 -2.52
CA ILE A 142 -23.99 7.30 -1.85
C ILE A 142 -24.37 5.92 -1.32
N VAL A 143 -24.20 4.86 -2.12
CA VAL A 143 -24.49 3.49 -1.71
C VAL A 143 -23.67 3.10 -0.49
N PHE A 144 -22.36 3.41 -0.49
CA PHE A 144 -21.49 3.13 0.65
C PHE A 144 -21.90 3.93 1.91
N THR A 145 -22.31 5.18 1.75
CA THR A 145 -22.80 6.01 2.86
C THR A 145 -24.07 5.42 3.48
N LEU A 146 -25.04 5.06 2.63
CA LEU A 146 -26.27 4.40 3.08
C LEU A 146 -26.00 3.04 3.72
N PHE A 147 -25.08 2.27 3.16
CA PHE A 147 -24.61 1.01 3.73
C PHE A 147 -23.99 1.24 5.11
N SER A 148 -23.09 2.21 5.27
CA SER A 148 -22.47 2.56 6.55
C SER A 148 -23.51 2.93 7.61
N ALA A 149 -24.46 3.80 7.26
CA ALA A 149 -25.55 4.19 8.12
C ALA A 149 -26.46 3.01 8.50
N LEU A 150 -26.76 2.13 7.54
CA LEU A 150 -27.52 0.91 7.77
C LEU A 150 -26.79 -0.03 8.74
N MET A 151 -25.49 -0.24 8.57
CA MET A 151 -24.71 -1.11 9.46
C MET A 151 -24.68 -0.59 10.89
N ILE A 152 -24.51 0.72 11.08
CA ILE A 152 -24.61 1.37 12.40
C ILE A 152 -26.02 1.19 12.97
N TYR A 153 -27.06 1.49 12.19
CA TYR A 153 -28.46 1.33 12.61
C TYR A 153 -28.77 -0.11 13.04
N LEU A 154 -28.36 -1.10 12.25
CA LEU A 154 -28.56 -2.51 12.55
C LEU A 154 -27.80 -2.94 13.81
N SER A 155 -26.66 -2.34 14.11
CA SER A 155 -25.89 -2.61 15.33
C SER A 155 -26.60 -2.12 16.59
N LEU A 156 -27.36 -1.02 16.48
CA LEU A 156 -28.09 -0.42 17.60
C LEU A 156 -29.47 -1.04 17.84
N ARG A 157 -30.12 -1.57 16.81
CA ARG A 157 -31.46 -2.20 16.90
C ARG A 157 -31.39 -3.71 17.09
N LYS A 158 -32.51 -4.32 17.53
CA LYS A 158 -32.64 -5.79 17.56
C LYS A 158 -32.67 -6.30 16.11
N SER A 159 -31.52 -6.77 15.63
CA SER A 159 -31.32 -7.24 14.26
C SER A 159 -30.49 -8.53 14.24
N LEU A 160 -30.46 -9.21 13.09
CA LEU A 160 -29.56 -10.35 12.87
C LEU A 160 -28.09 -9.94 13.03
N PHE A 161 -27.73 -8.76 12.51
CA PHE A 161 -26.36 -8.25 12.63
C PHE A 161 -25.96 -8.03 14.08
N ARG A 162 -26.81 -7.38 14.89
CA ARG A 162 -26.57 -7.24 16.33
C ARG A 162 -26.47 -8.60 17.05
N SER A 163 -27.26 -9.58 16.64
CA SER A 163 -27.15 -10.95 17.17
C SER A 163 -25.80 -11.56 16.83
N TRP A 164 -25.30 -11.40 15.60
CA TRP A 164 -23.98 -11.88 15.21
C TRP A 164 -22.86 -11.20 15.99
N LEU A 165 -22.92 -9.89 16.22
CA LEU A 165 -21.95 -9.17 17.05
C LEU A 165 -21.97 -9.65 18.50
N SER A 166 -23.17 -9.87 19.06
CA SER A 166 -23.30 -10.39 20.42
C SER A 166 -22.77 -11.82 20.54
N GLU A 167 -22.99 -12.66 19.53
CA GLU A 167 -22.47 -14.02 19.49
C GLU A 167 -20.94 -14.03 19.31
N ALA A 168 -20.41 -13.19 18.43
CA ALA A 168 -18.98 -12.96 18.27
C ALA A 168 -18.33 -12.58 19.60
N TRP A 169 -18.94 -11.63 20.33
CA TRP A 169 -18.47 -11.20 21.64
C TRP A 169 -18.43 -12.35 22.66
N LYS A 170 -19.45 -13.21 22.68
CA LYS A 170 -19.45 -14.41 23.55
C LYS A 170 -18.27 -15.31 23.25
N HIS A 171 -17.96 -15.54 21.97
CA HIS A 171 -16.82 -16.37 21.58
C HIS A 171 -15.47 -15.74 21.91
N ILE A 172 -15.35 -14.41 21.76
CA ILE A 172 -14.17 -13.64 22.19
C ILE A 172 -13.93 -13.83 23.69
N VAL A 173 -14.97 -13.72 24.51
CA VAL A 173 -14.87 -13.93 25.97
C VAL A 173 -14.55 -15.40 26.31
N GLU A 174 -15.19 -16.35 25.63
CA GLU A 174 -14.93 -17.80 25.78
C GLU A 174 -13.46 -18.14 25.49
N HIS A 175 -12.84 -17.48 24.51
CA HIS A 175 -11.45 -17.69 24.10
C HIS A 175 -10.55 -16.51 24.48
N LYS A 176 -10.83 -15.84 25.60
CA LYS A 176 -10.11 -14.63 26.04
C LYS A 176 -8.59 -14.77 25.98
N ARG A 177 -8.05 -15.95 26.33
CA ARG A 177 -6.60 -16.21 26.29
C ARG A 177 -6.05 -16.18 24.87
N THR A 178 -6.75 -16.79 23.92
CA THR A 178 -6.36 -16.77 22.50
C THR A 178 -6.41 -15.36 21.96
N VAL A 179 -7.49 -14.62 22.23
CA VAL A 179 -7.64 -13.23 21.75
C VAL A 179 -6.57 -12.31 22.34
N ILE A 180 -6.35 -12.37 23.66
CA ILE A 180 -5.30 -11.58 24.33
C ILE A 180 -3.92 -11.93 23.77
N PHE A 181 -3.64 -13.21 23.55
CA PHE A 181 -2.40 -13.64 22.90
C PHE A 181 -2.26 -13.04 21.50
N SER A 182 -3.31 -13.07 20.67
CA SER A 182 -3.28 -12.46 19.33
C SER A 182 -3.00 -10.96 19.38
N ILE A 183 -3.65 -10.25 20.31
CA ILE A 183 -3.47 -8.81 20.51
C ILE A 183 -2.02 -8.51 20.89
N ILE A 184 -1.51 -9.17 21.94
CA ILE A 184 -0.14 -8.94 22.44
C ILE A 184 0.88 -9.28 21.35
N LEU A 185 0.72 -10.42 20.69
CA LEU A 185 1.65 -10.87 19.66
C LEU A 185 1.67 -9.90 18.47
N LEU A 186 0.52 -9.56 17.92
CA LEU A 186 0.45 -8.82 16.66
C LEU A 186 0.72 -7.32 16.85
N TYR A 187 0.22 -6.71 17.94
CA TYR A 187 0.67 -5.35 18.29
C TYR A 187 2.12 -5.33 18.74
N GLY A 188 2.61 -6.38 19.40
CA GLY A 188 4.01 -6.53 19.75
C GLY A 188 4.91 -6.55 18.51
N LEU A 189 4.52 -7.29 17.47
CA LEU A 189 5.22 -7.30 16.18
C LEU A 189 5.14 -5.95 15.47
N PHE A 190 3.99 -5.25 15.53
CA PHE A 190 3.88 -3.89 15.02
C PHE A 190 4.83 -2.94 15.77
N ALA A 191 4.82 -2.93 17.10
CA ALA A 191 5.69 -2.09 17.92
C ALA A 191 7.17 -2.42 17.71
N LEU A 192 7.52 -3.70 17.58
CA LEU A 192 8.86 -4.15 17.25
C LEU A 192 9.27 -3.65 15.86
N GLY A 193 8.41 -3.77 14.86
CA GLY A 193 8.66 -3.25 13.51
C GLY A 193 8.88 -1.75 13.53
N TYR A 194 8.04 -0.99 14.23
CA TYR A 194 8.21 0.46 14.38
C TYR A 194 9.56 0.82 15.01
N PHE A 195 9.92 0.16 16.12
CA PHE A 195 11.20 0.41 16.79
C PHE A 195 12.40 -0.03 15.94
N SER A 196 12.29 -1.13 15.19
CA SER A 196 13.32 -1.52 14.22
C SER A 196 13.45 -0.50 13.09
N GLY A 197 12.35 0.12 12.66
CA GLY A 197 12.32 1.13 11.61
C GLY A 197 13.10 2.39 11.98
N THR A 198 13.10 2.79 13.25
CA THR A 198 13.86 3.98 13.72
C THR A 198 15.38 3.80 13.64
N SER A 199 15.84 2.55 13.52
CA SER A 199 17.26 2.18 13.43
C SER A 199 17.66 1.75 12.01
N LEU A 200 16.76 1.92 11.04
CA LEU A 200 16.98 1.49 9.66
C LEU A 200 17.98 2.44 8.99
N SER A 201 18.92 1.87 8.21
CA SER A 201 19.81 2.66 7.38
C SER A 201 19.05 3.34 6.25
N GLN A 202 19.54 4.49 5.80
CA GLN A 202 18.94 5.27 4.72
C GLN A 202 18.62 4.42 3.47
N PRO A 203 19.54 3.56 2.95
CA PRO A 203 19.26 2.76 1.75
C PRO A 203 18.09 1.80 1.91
N CYS A 204 17.93 1.21 3.10
CA CYS A 204 16.83 0.29 3.38
C CYS A 204 15.50 1.04 3.59
N GLY A 205 15.56 2.22 4.22
CA GLY A 205 14.37 3.05 4.39
C GLY A 205 13.83 3.59 3.08
N ASP A 206 14.71 4.03 2.18
CA ASP A 206 14.33 4.53 0.86
C ASP A 206 13.72 3.42 -0.02
N LEU A 207 14.29 2.21 0.04
CA LEU A 207 13.69 1.01 -0.57
C LEU A 207 12.27 0.77 -0.05
N LEU A 208 12.08 0.73 1.27
CA LEU A 208 10.75 0.50 1.87
C LEU A 208 9.76 1.61 1.50
N GLY A 209 10.19 2.86 1.52
CA GLY A 209 9.41 4.01 1.06
C GLY A 209 8.97 3.85 -0.39
N SER A 210 9.87 3.42 -1.27
CA SER A 210 9.57 3.22 -2.70
C SER A 210 8.51 2.12 -2.94
N LEU A 211 8.53 1.05 -2.14
CA LEU A 211 7.60 -0.08 -2.22
C LEU A 211 6.20 0.30 -1.74
N VAL A 212 6.11 1.11 -0.69
CA VAL A 212 4.82 1.57 -0.18
C VAL A 212 4.25 2.70 -1.03
N GLN A 213 5.06 3.63 -1.51
CA GLN A 213 4.61 4.65 -2.45
C GLN A 213 4.00 4.00 -3.71
N GLN A 214 4.63 2.94 -4.22
CA GLN A 214 4.08 2.15 -5.33
C GLN A 214 2.73 1.53 -4.97
N SER A 215 2.61 0.96 -3.77
CA SER A 215 1.34 0.41 -3.30
C SER A 215 0.28 1.50 -3.27
N ILE A 216 0.57 2.69 -2.75
CA ILE A 216 -0.38 3.82 -2.69
C ILE A 216 -0.79 4.29 -4.09
N GLU A 217 0.15 4.39 -5.04
CA GLU A 217 -0.12 4.78 -6.44
C GLU A 217 -1.00 3.75 -7.17
N GLN A 218 -0.73 2.45 -7.00
CA GLN A 218 -1.59 1.39 -7.55
C GLN A 218 -2.96 1.36 -6.87
N LEU A 219 -3.00 1.74 -5.59
CA LEU A 219 -4.22 1.85 -4.81
C LEU A 219 -5.02 3.10 -5.15
N GLY A 220 -4.63 3.93 -6.15
CA GLY A 220 -5.34 5.13 -6.66
C GLY A 220 -6.06 5.97 -5.60
N VAL A 221 -5.49 5.99 -4.38
CA VAL A 221 -5.98 6.77 -3.24
C VAL A 221 -5.65 8.25 -3.49
N ALA A 222 -4.54 8.52 -4.19
CA ALA A 222 -4.12 9.85 -4.60
C ALA A 222 -5.18 10.57 -5.44
N ASP A 223 -5.72 9.91 -6.48
CA ASP A 223 -6.74 10.51 -7.36
C ASP A 223 -8.04 10.84 -6.62
N ALA A 224 -8.45 9.99 -5.67
CA ALA A 224 -9.65 10.20 -4.85
C ALA A 224 -9.44 11.24 -3.73
N ALA A 225 -8.23 11.34 -3.16
CA ALA A 225 -7.89 12.36 -2.17
C ALA A 225 -7.82 13.76 -2.82
N ASN A 226 -7.25 13.84 -4.03
CA ASN A 226 -7.12 15.10 -4.79
C ASN A 226 -8.47 15.63 -5.30
N SER A 227 -9.47 14.76 -5.48
CA SER A 227 -10.79 15.18 -5.93
C SER A 227 -11.65 15.81 -4.81
N GLY A 228 -11.17 15.86 -3.56
CA GLY A 228 -11.92 16.34 -2.39
C GLY A 228 -13.19 15.55 -2.07
N ASN A 229 -13.39 14.38 -2.69
CA ASN A 229 -14.60 13.57 -2.54
C ASN A 229 -14.47 12.64 -1.33
N ALA A 230 -14.77 13.16 -0.14
CA ALA A 230 -14.74 12.39 1.11
C ALA A 230 -15.56 11.09 1.05
N LEU A 231 -16.70 11.10 0.35
CA LEU A 231 -17.58 9.94 0.27
C LEU A 231 -16.97 8.84 -0.62
N GLY A 232 -16.38 9.21 -1.76
CA GLY A 232 -15.67 8.28 -2.63
C GLY A 232 -14.39 7.74 -1.98
N LEU A 233 -13.65 8.60 -1.28
CA LEU A 233 -12.43 8.21 -0.57
C LEU A 233 -12.69 7.20 0.54
N SER A 234 -13.69 7.46 1.40
CA SER A 234 -14.07 6.51 2.45
C SER A 234 -14.55 5.17 1.91
N ALA A 235 -15.30 5.15 0.79
CA ALA A 235 -15.73 3.93 0.14
C ALA A 235 -14.53 3.11 -0.38
N ALA A 236 -13.55 3.78 -1.01
CA ALA A 236 -12.34 3.14 -1.51
C ALA A 236 -11.48 2.57 -0.38
N ILE A 237 -11.27 3.34 0.71
CA ILE A 237 -10.54 2.90 1.89
C ILE A 237 -11.21 1.67 2.51
N PHE A 238 -12.53 1.73 2.75
CA PHE A 238 -13.26 0.61 3.30
C PHE A 238 -13.13 -0.64 2.42
N TYR A 239 -13.35 -0.50 1.11
CA TYR A 239 -13.25 -1.62 0.17
C TYR A 239 -11.85 -2.25 0.21
N GLN A 240 -10.80 -1.43 0.19
CA GLN A 240 -9.43 -1.92 0.24
C GLN A 240 -9.15 -2.69 1.54
N ASN A 241 -9.45 -2.06 2.68
CA ASN A 241 -9.18 -2.62 3.99
C ASN A 241 -10.05 -3.85 4.28
N PHE A 242 -11.31 -3.87 3.85
CA PHE A 242 -12.18 -5.01 4.08
C PHE A 242 -11.87 -6.17 3.13
N THR A 243 -11.81 -5.92 1.83
CA THR A 243 -11.64 -6.96 0.80
C THR A 243 -10.23 -7.53 0.84
N PHE A 244 -9.20 -6.69 0.73
CA PHE A 244 -7.82 -7.18 0.73
C PHE A 244 -7.32 -7.39 2.15
N GLY A 245 -7.56 -6.45 3.06
CA GLY A 245 -7.05 -6.52 4.43
C GLY A 245 -7.70 -7.60 5.31
N ALA A 246 -9.02 -7.51 5.52
CA ALA A 246 -9.72 -8.41 6.43
C ALA A 246 -10.09 -9.75 5.76
N PHE A 247 -10.51 -9.72 4.49
CA PHE A 247 -11.02 -10.93 3.84
C PHE A 247 -9.90 -11.78 3.21
N PHE A 248 -9.23 -11.28 2.17
CA PHE A 248 -8.25 -12.10 1.43
C PHE A 248 -6.97 -12.37 2.21
N THR A 249 -6.42 -11.37 2.91
CA THR A 249 -5.13 -11.54 3.59
C THR A 249 -5.23 -12.01 5.02
N THR A 250 -6.43 -11.99 5.62
CA THR A 250 -6.63 -12.46 7.00
C THR A 250 -7.61 -13.62 7.09
N TYR A 251 -8.87 -13.44 6.69
CA TYR A 251 -9.91 -14.45 6.85
C TYR A 251 -9.62 -15.72 6.04
N VAL A 252 -9.26 -15.59 4.76
CA VAL A 252 -8.98 -16.74 3.89
C VAL A 252 -7.80 -17.57 4.43
N PRO A 253 -6.64 -16.98 4.79
CA PRO A 253 -5.57 -17.70 5.49
C PRO A 253 -6.01 -18.31 6.82
N ALA A 254 -6.92 -17.66 7.56
CA ALA A 254 -7.41 -18.15 8.85
C ALA A 254 -8.25 -19.43 8.72
N LEU A 255 -8.87 -19.69 7.56
CA LEU A 255 -9.59 -20.94 7.29
C LEU A 255 -8.66 -22.16 7.38
N PHE A 256 -7.38 -21.99 7.08
CA PHE A 256 -6.35 -23.04 7.16
C PHE A 256 -5.76 -23.16 8.58
N PHE A 257 -6.64 -23.32 9.57
CA PHE A 257 -6.29 -23.53 10.99
C PHE A 257 -5.59 -22.34 11.68
N GLY A 258 -5.77 -21.12 11.17
CA GLY A 258 -5.28 -19.90 11.80
C GLY A 258 -3.78 -19.62 11.69
N ILE A 259 -2.91 -20.65 11.65
CA ILE A 259 -1.45 -20.48 11.60
C ILE A 259 -1.01 -19.58 10.43
N PRO A 260 -1.50 -19.78 9.19
CA PRO A 260 -1.13 -18.90 8.08
C PRO A 260 -1.54 -17.44 8.30
N ALA A 261 -2.68 -17.19 8.95
CA ALA A 261 -3.11 -15.83 9.27
C ALA A 261 -2.19 -15.13 10.28
N TYR A 262 -1.70 -15.85 11.31
CA TYR A 262 -0.73 -15.28 12.25
C TYR A 262 0.60 -14.95 11.60
N LEU A 263 1.12 -15.85 10.75
CA LEU A 263 2.37 -15.61 10.04
C LEU A 263 2.23 -14.43 9.07
N PHE A 264 1.18 -14.43 8.25
CA PHE A 264 0.95 -13.40 7.25
C PHE A 264 0.71 -12.03 7.89
N ASN A 265 -0.19 -11.93 8.87
CA ASN A 265 -0.44 -10.64 9.53
C ASN A 265 0.72 -10.20 10.42
N GLY A 266 1.44 -11.14 11.04
CA GLY A 266 2.64 -10.83 11.79
C GLY A 266 3.71 -10.19 10.91
N SER A 267 4.01 -10.79 9.75
CA SER A 267 4.98 -10.22 8.80
C SER A 267 4.48 -8.91 8.20
N ARG A 268 3.19 -8.83 7.84
CA ARG A 268 2.58 -7.62 7.28
C ARG A 268 2.65 -6.45 8.26
N PHE A 269 2.28 -6.65 9.52
CA PHE A 269 2.28 -5.57 10.51
C PHE A 269 3.70 -5.13 10.85
N PHE A 270 4.63 -6.08 10.95
CA PHE A 270 6.04 -5.76 11.15
C PHE A 270 6.60 -4.92 9.98
N ALA A 271 6.35 -5.34 8.73
CA ALA A 271 6.82 -4.64 7.54
C ALA A 271 6.21 -3.23 7.38
N LEU A 272 4.91 -3.08 7.61
CA LEU A 272 4.26 -1.77 7.58
C LEU A 272 4.79 -0.87 8.70
N ALA A 273 4.99 -1.41 9.90
CA ALA A 273 5.50 -0.64 11.02
C ALA A 273 6.95 -0.21 10.83
N LEU A 274 7.81 -1.01 10.19
CA LEU A 274 9.18 -0.63 9.81
C LEU A 274 9.18 0.69 9.03
N LEU A 275 8.28 0.82 8.05
CA LEU A 275 8.17 2.06 7.28
C LEU A 275 7.76 3.23 8.17
N PHE A 276 6.72 3.07 8.98
CA PHE A 276 6.27 4.15 9.88
C PHE A 276 7.35 4.55 10.91
N GLY A 277 8.19 3.60 11.33
CA GLY A 277 9.34 3.86 12.19
C GLY A 277 10.41 4.68 11.50
N TYR A 278 10.68 4.41 10.21
CA TYR A 278 11.66 5.13 9.40
C TYR A 278 11.17 6.53 9.00
N SER A 279 9.98 6.62 8.42
CA SER A 279 9.40 7.90 7.96
C SER A 279 8.96 8.82 9.10
N GLY A 280 8.77 8.26 10.30
CA GLY A 280 8.17 8.95 11.43
C GLY A 280 6.67 9.18 11.23
N LEU A 281 5.99 9.62 12.30
CA LEU A 281 4.54 9.86 12.32
C LEU A 281 4.16 11.34 12.16
N GLY A 282 5.13 12.18 11.75
CA GLY A 282 4.93 13.63 11.62
C GLY A 282 4.78 14.34 12.97
N SER A 283 3.94 15.38 13.01
CA SER A 283 3.72 16.16 14.24
C SER A 283 2.95 15.36 15.30
N PHE A 284 3.02 15.77 16.57
CA PHE A 284 2.36 15.07 17.67
C PHE A 284 0.87 14.79 17.43
N LEU A 285 0.14 15.77 16.85
CA LEU A 285 -1.28 15.60 16.54
C LEU A 285 -1.50 14.54 15.46
N HIS A 286 -0.71 14.56 14.38
CA HIS A 286 -0.79 13.55 13.32
C HIS A 286 -0.42 12.16 13.86
N ALA A 287 0.60 12.07 14.71
CA ALA A 287 0.97 10.83 15.38
C ALA A 287 -0.16 10.28 16.25
N LEU A 288 -0.82 11.13 17.04
CA LEU A 288 -1.96 10.71 17.86
C LEU A 288 -3.13 10.19 17.01
N LEU A 289 -3.47 10.91 15.94
CA LEU A 289 -4.53 10.51 15.01
C LEU A 289 -4.19 9.19 14.30
N ALA A 290 -2.95 9.05 13.82
CA ALA A 290 -2.46 7.83 13.18
C ALA A 290 -2.48 6.63 14.15
N ILE A 291 -2.08 6.81 15.41
CA ILE A 291 -2.14 5.76 16.42
C ILE A 291 -3.57 5.28 16.65
N ILE A 292 -4.54 6.20 16.73
CA ILE A 292 -5.96 5.82 16.87
C ILE A 292 -6.43 5.03 15.65
N LEU A 293 -6.05 5.47 14.44
CA LEU A 293 -6.38 4.76 13.21
C LEU A 293 -5.78 3.35 13.22
N PHE A 294 -4.49 3.21 13.56
CA PHE A 294 -3.84 1.91 13.68
C PHE A 294 -4.54 1.02 14.70
N ILE A 295 -4.96 1.54 15.84
CA ILE A 295 -5.70 0.76 16.84
C ILE A 295 -7.02 0.22 16.24
N ILE A 296 -7.74 1.03 15.48
CA ILE A 296 -9.03 0.62 14.89
C ILE A 296 -8.81 -0.44 13.82
N GLU A 297 -7.92 -0.19 12.87
CA GLU A 297 -7.71 -1.07 11.71
C GLU A 297 -6.99 -2.35 12.07
N LEU A 298 -5.90 -2.28 12.85
CA LEU A 298 -5.19 -3.48 13.26
C LEU A 298 -6.08 -4.33 14.14
N MET A 299 -6.92 -3.75 15.01
CA MET A 299 -7.88 -4.55 15.79
C MET A 299 -8.85 -5.33 14.88
N ALA A 300 -9.30 -4.75 13.76
CA ALA A 300 -10.16 -5.44 12.80
C ALA A 300 -9.47 -6.68 12.21
N TYR A 301 -8.17 -6.60 11.90
CA TYR A 301 -7.39 -7.72 11.38
C TYR A 301 -7.00 -8.73 12.48
N ILE A 302 -6.63 -8.23 13.66
CA ILE A 302 -6.27 -9.04 14.83
C ILE A 302 -7.45 -9.90 15.25
N ILE A 303 -8.68 -9.37 15.28
CA ILE A 303 -9.83 -10.14 15.74
C ILE A 303 -10.18 -11.28 14.77
N VAL A 304 -10.00 -11.09 13.46
CA VAL A 304 -10.17 -12.17 12.48
C VAL A 304 -9.05 -13.20 12.60
N THR A 305 -7.81 -12.77 12.83
CA THR A 305 -6.67 -13.67 13.10
C THR A 305 -6.90 -14.49 14.38
N ALA A 306 -7.38 -13.85 15.43
CA ALA A 306 -7.79 -14.49 16.66
C ALA A 306 -8.92 -15.51 16.40
N GLY A 307 -9.86 -15.20 15.49
CA GLY A 307 -10.86 -16.13 14.95
C GLY A 307 -10.26 -17.42 14.41
N GLY A 308 -9.15 -17.33 13.66
CA GLY A 308 -8.40 -18.49 13.18
C GLY A 308 -7.80 -19.31 14.33
N GLY A 309 -7.27 -18.62 15.36
CA GLY A 309 -6.82 -19.26 16.59
C GLY A 309 -7.96 -19.95 17.36
N MET A 310 -9.14 -19.32 17.44
CA MET A 310 -10.34 -19.90 18.06
C MET A 310 -10.80 -21.14 17.30
N LEU A 311 -10.73 -21.11 15.97
CA LEU A 311 -11.01 -22.26 15.11
C LEU A 311 -10.07 -23.42 15.45
N LEU A 312 -8.75 -23.17 15.48
CA LEU A 312 -7.75 -24.18 15.82
C LEU A 312 -7.99 -24.78 17.21
N VAL A 313 -8.14 -23.94 18.23
CA VAL A 313 -8.38 -24.39 19.62
C VAL A 313 -9.66 -25.20 19.73
N THR A 314 -10.72 -24.80 19.01
CA THR A 314 -12.00 -25.51 19.01
C THR A 314 -11.88 -26.91 18.38
N ILE A 315 -11.15 -27.03 17.26
CA ILE A 315 -10.91 -28.32 16.59
C ILE A 315 -10.01 -29.22 17.44
N VAL A 316 -8.93 -28.67 18.03
CA VAL A 316 -8.02 -29.45 18.88
C VAL A 316 -8.73 -30.02 20.12
N ARG A 317 -9.66 -29.28 20.72
CA ARG A 317 -10.39 -29.72 21.92
C ARG A 317 -11.59 -30.62 21.62
N GLY A 318 -12.32 -30.32 20.55
CA GLY A 318 -13.59 -30.99 20.22
C GLY A 318 -13.50 -32.03 19.10
N GLY A 319 -12.34 -32.17 18.47
CA GLY A 319 -12.14 -32.97 17.26
C GLY A 319 -12.98 -32.47 16.08
N PHE A 320 -13.10 -33.30 15.04
CA PHE A 320 -13.86 -32.97 13.83
C PHE A 320 -15.36 -32.75 14.07
N LYS A 321 -15.92 -33.24 15.18
CA LYS A 321 -17.33 -32.96 15.55
C LYS A 321 -17.57 -31.47 15.81
N ALA A 322 -16.54 -30.73 16.22
CA ALA A 322 -16.62 -29.30 16.47
C ALA A 322 -16.32 -28.43 15.23
N PHE A 323 -16.09 -29.03 14.06
CA PHE A 323 -15.66 -28.31 12.85
C PHE A 323 -16.63 -27.18 12.45
N ARG A 324 -17.94 -27.46 12.40
CA ARG A 324 -18.95 -26.44 12.08
C ARG A 324 -18.96 -25.28 13.08
N LEU A 325 -18.78 -25.57 14.37
CA LEU A 325 -18.71 -24.55 15.41
C LEU A 325 -17.42 -23.72 15.26
N ALA A 326 -16.30 -24.35 14.95
CA ALA A 326 -15.01 -23.71 14.76
C ALA A 326 -15.04 -22.70 13.60
N TYR A 327 -15.62 -23.08 12.45
CA TYR A 327 -15.80 -22.18 11.31
C TYR A 327 -16.79 -21.06 11.59
N ARG A 328 -17.87 -21.35 12.32
CA ARG A 328 -18.83 -20.31 12.75
C ARG A 328 -18.14 -19.26 13.63
N LYS A 329 -17.31 -19.68 14.59
CA LYS A 329 -16.53 -18.77 15.45
C LYS A 329 -15.65 -17.82 14.63
N LEU A 330 -14.94 -18.34 13.62
CA LEU A 330 -14.13 -17.52 12.71
C LEU A 330 -15.01 -16.59 11.84
N ALA A 331 -16.05 -17.10 11.20
CA ALA A 331 -16.95 -16.32 10.34
C ALA A 331 -17.59 -15.14 11.08
N LEU A 332 -17.95 -15.32 12.35
CA LEU A 332 -18.53 -14.26 13.18
C LEU A 332 -17.55 -13.11 13.50
N MET A 333 -16.25 -13.26 13.25
CA MET A 333 -15.29 -12.15 13.38
C MET A 333 -15.36 -11.17 12.21
N LEU A 334 -15.84 -11.59 11.04
CA LEU A 334 -15.98 -10.71 9.87
C LEU A 334 -16.97 -9.55 10.13
N PRO A 335 -18.18 -9.77 10.70
CA PRO A 335 -19.06 -8.67 11.13
C PRO A 335 -18.40 -7.65 12.06
N VAL A 336 -17.54 -8.12 12.97
CA VAL A 336 -16.83 -7.23 13.91
C VAL A 336 -15.79 -6.39 13.16
N ALA A 337 -14.98 -7.04 12.32
CA ALA A 337 -14.00 -6.35 11.47
C ALA A 337 -14.67 -5.36 10.51
N LEU A 338 -15.79 -5.73 9.91
CA LEU A 338 -16.58 -4.87 9.02
C LEU A 338 -16.97 -3.56 9.70
N LEU A 339 -17.48 -3.62 10.94
CA LEU A 339 -17.83 -2.40 11.67
C LEU A 339 -16.62 -1.54 12.00
N LEU A 340 -15.53 -2.16 12.48
CA LEU A 340 -14.31 -1.44 12.80
C LEU A 340 -13.74 -0.75 11.55
N LEU A 341 -13.78 -1.40 10.39
CA LEU A 341 -13.27 -0.85 9.14
C LEU A 341 -14.20 0.20 8.52
N ILE A 342 -15.52 0.15 8.74
CA ILE A 342 -16.41 1.27 8.40
C ILE A 342 -15.99 2.50 9.23
N ILE A 343 -15.81 2.34 10.55
CA ILE A 343 -15.38 3.43 11.42
C ILE A 343 -14.00 3.95 11.00
N GLY A 344 -13.05 3.03 10.75
CA GLY A 344 -11.70 3.34 10.29
C GLY A 344 -11.70 4.13 8.98
N ALA A 345 -12.50 3.71 7.99
CA ALA A 345 -12.55 4.38 6.68
C ALA A 345 -13.02 5.84 6.76
N TRP A 346 -14.06 6.11 7.56
CA TRP A 346 -14.51 7.47 7.81
C TRP A 346 -13.47 8.28 8.61
N TYR A 347 -12.83 7.65 9.59
CA TYR A 347 -11.81 8.30 10.42
C TYR A 347 -10.55 8.66 9.60
N GLU A 348 -10.04 7.74 8.79
CA GLU A 348 -8.90 7.96 7.89
C GLU A 348 -9.20 9.06 6.86
N THR A 349 -10.39 9.03 6.27
CA THR A 349 -10.85 10.09 5.35
C THR A 349 -10.80 11.47 6.01
N LEU A 350 -11.24 11.57 7.27
CA LEU A 350 -11.15 12.83 8.01
C LEU A 350 -9.70 13.25 8.25
N ILE A 351 -8.82 12.31 8.64
CA ILE A 351 -7.40 12.61 8.85
C ILE A 351 -6.74 13.11 7.57
N ILE A 352 -7.04 12.51 6.42
CA ILE A 352 -6.47 12.90 5.12
C ILE A 352 -6.98 14.28 4.69
N LEU A 353 -8.27 14.56 4.86
CA LEU A 353 -8.88 15.79 4.37
C LEU A 353 -8.70 17.00 5.30
N ILE A 354 -8.52 16.79 6.61
CA ILE A 354 -8.35 17.89 7.57
C ILE A 354 -7.13 18.78 7.23
N PRO A 355 -5.92 18.25 6.98
CA PRO A 355 -4.79 19.08 6.57
C PRO A 355 -5.04 19.82 5.25
N ALA A 356 -5.70 19.18 4.28
CA ALA A 356 -6.06 19.81 3.01
C ALA A 356 -7.03 20.99 3.18
N LEU A 357 -7.94 20.93 4.17
CA LEU A 357 -8.87 22.01 4.49
C LEU A 357 -8.18 23.21 5.20
N PHE A 358 -7.09 22.97 5.94
CA PHE A 358 -6.33 24.04 6.63
C PHE A 358 -5.20 24.63 5.78
N ALA A 359 -4.74 23.93 4.73
CA ALA A 359 -3.85 24.49 3.71
C ALA A 359 -4.58 25.40 2.70
N GLY A 360 -5.92 25.42 2.74
CA GLY A 360 -6.80 26.16 1.83
C GLY A 360 -7.31 27.53 2.34
N THR A 361 -6.55 28.24 3.18
CA THR A 361 -6.77 29.68 3.40
C THR A 361 -5.56 30.46 2.90
N PRO A 362 -5.74 31.42 1.97
CA PRO A 362 -4.65 32.24 1.44
C PRO A 362 -3.90 33.03 2.51
#